data_AF-A0A3B0S3G4-F1
#
_entry.id   AF-A0A3B0S3G4-F1
#
_cell.length_a   1.000
_cell.length_b   1.000
_cell.length_c   1.000
_cell.angle_alpha   90.00
_cell.angle_beta   90.00
_cell.angle_gamma   90.00
#
_symmetry.space_group_name_H-M   'P 1'
#
loop_
_entity.id
_entity.type
_entity.pdbx_description
1 polymer ?
#
loop_
_entity_poly.entity_id
_entity_poly.type
_entity_poly.pdbx_seq_one_letter_code
_entity_poly.pdbx_strand_id
1 'polypeptide(L)'
;MKRLIPLIAVFALVAAACGGVTTDTTAAPVVSTTTTTTTTVAPSTTTAAVTTTTEAPDDGFPITVAAANGSVVLDERPIRIVSISPTGTEMLFAIGAGDQVVAVDSFSYYPPQAPVTDLSGWQP
;
A
#
# COMPACT_ATOMS: atom_id res chain seq x y z
N MET A 1 47.77 18.92 21.59
CA MET A 1 47.13 19.94 20.72
C MET A 1 47.50 19.82 19.22
N LYS A 2 47.81 18.62 18.68
CA LYS A 2 48.08 18.42 17.24
C LYS A 2 47.21 17.31 16.60
N ARG A 3 46.18 16.84 17.32
CA ARG A 3 45.23 15.81 16.86
C ARG A 3 43.81 16.37 16.68
N LEU A 4 43.65 17.69 16.83
CA LEU A 4 42.36 18.40 16.77
C LEU A 4 42.15 19.14 15.42
N ILE A 5 42.95 18.81 14.40
CA ILE A 5 42.92 19.46 13.08
C ILE A 5 42.16 18.64 12.01
N PRO A 6 42.03 17.29 12.04
CA PRO A 6 41.27 16.60 10.99
C PRO A 6 39.76 16.61 11.24
N LEU A 7 39.28 17.01 12.43
CA LEU A 7 37.88 16.90 12.82
C LEU A 7 36.98 18.04 12.30
N ILE A 8 37.57 19.12 11.78
CA ILE A 8 36.81 20.29 11.27
C ILE A 8 36.53 20.18 9.75
N ALA A 9 37.30 19.39 9.01
CA ALA A 9 37.17 19.30 7.54
C ALA A 9 36.02 18.39 7.06
N VAL A 10 35.44 17.54 7.93
CA VAL A 10 34.33 16.65 7.56
C VAL A 10 32.95 17.31 7.79
N PHE A 11 32.88 18.40 8.55
CA PHE A 11 31.62 19.08 8.88
C PHE A 11 31.15 20.11 7.82
N ALA A 12 31.94 20.35 6.77
CA ALA A 12 31.64 21.39 5.77
C ALA A 12 30.99 20.86 4.46
N LEU A 13 30.66 19.56 4.37
CA LEU A 13 30.06 18.96 3.17
C LEU A 13 28.51 18.83 3.22
N VAL A 14 27.83 19.41 4.22
CA VAL A 14 26.37 19.23 4.45
C VAL A 14 25.63 20.57 4.44
N ALA A 15 25.82 21.40 3.41
CA ALA A 15 25.13 22.69 3.29
C ALA A 15 24.75 23.09 1.85
N ALA A 16 24.49 22.12 0.97
CA ALA A 16 24.11 22.37 -0.43
C ALA A 16 22.89 21.55 -0.89
N ALA A 17 21.93 21.30 0.00
CA ALA A 17 20.69 20.61 -0.32
C ALA A 17 19.45 21.36 0.21
N CYS A 18 19.41 22.69 0.01
CA CYS A 18 18.13 23.39 -0.12
C CYS A 18 17.90 23.62 -1.61
N GLY A 19 17.32 22.63 -2.27
CA GLY A 19 16.70 22.79 -3.58
C GLY A 19 15.49 23.71 -3.44
N GLY A 20 15.55 24.86 -4.11
CA GLY A 20 14.40 25.73 -4.27
C GLY A 20 13.40 25.09 -5.22
N VAL A 21 12.19 24.80 -4.73
CA VAL A 21 11.03 24.54 -5.57
C VAL A 21 10.13 25.77 -5.49
N THR A 22 10.26 26.61 -6.51
CA THR A 22 9.22 27.55 -6.93
C THR A 22 8.07 26.73 -7.50
N THR A 23 6.89 26.80 -6.90
CA THR A 23 5.64 26.38 -7.56
C THR A 23 4.67 27.55 -7.55
N ASP A 24 4.63 28.18 -8.71
CA ASP A 24 3.50 28.94 -9.24
C ASP A 24 2.24 28.09 -9.11
N THR A 25 1.16 28.62 -8.53
CA THR A 25 -0.16 27.99 -8.63
C THR A 25 -1.17 29.06 -8.97
N THR A 26 -1.24 29.23 -10.28
CA THR A 26 -2.30 29.84 -11.06
C THR A 26 -3.66 29.19 -10.79
N ALA A 27 -4.68 30.02 -10.95
CA ALA A 27 -6.09 29.82 -10.68
C ALA A 27 -6.76 28.55 -11.26
N ALA A 28 -7.86 28.18 -10.60
CA ALA A 28 -8.88 27.20 -10.99
C ALA A 28 -9.48 27.46 -12.40
N PRO A 29 -10.19 26.50 -13.02
CA PRO A 29 -11.63 26.37 -12.71
C PRO A 29 -12.26 24.96 -12.85
N VAL A 30 -13.42 24.85 -12.17
CA VAL A 30 -14.62 23.99 -12.33
C VAL A 30 -14.65 22.91 -13.42
N VAL A 31 -15.02 21.68 -13.04
CA VAL A 31 -15.63 20.69 -13.95
C VAL A 31 -16.85 20.06 -13.31
N SER A 32 -17.89 19.98 -14.14
CA SER A 32 -19.30 19.84 -13.84
C SER A 32 -19.73 18.46 -13.37
N THR A 33 -20.67 18.46 -12.43
CA THR A 33 -21.50 17.32 -12.04
C THR A 33 -22.53 17.04 -13.14
N THR A 34 -22.38 15.93 -13.86
CA THR A 34 -23.43 15.44 -14.77
C THR A 34 -24.11 14.24 -14.14
N THR A 35 -25.25 14.52 -13.50
CA THR A 35 -26.27 13.54 -13.12
C THR A 35 -26.83 12.89 -14.39
N THR A 36 -26.63 11.59 -14.56
CA THR A 36 -27.33 10.81 -15.60
C THR A 36 -28.26 9.80 -14.92
N THR A 37 -29.53 10.15 -14.93
CA THR A 37 -30.67 9.26 -14.65
C THR A 37 -30.95 8.43 -15.90
N THR A 38 -30.88 7.10 -15.81
CA THR A 38 -31.35 6.20 -16.88
C THR A 38 -32.31 5.17 -16.30
N THR A 39 -33.54 5.23 -16.79
CA THR A 39 -34.68 4.36 -16.48
C THR A 39 -34.70 3.14 -17.41
N THR A 40 -34.93 1.97 -16.81
CA THR A 40 -35.68 0.77 -17.28
C THR A 40 -35.74 0.43 -18.77
N VAL A 41 -35.23 -0.76 -19.14
CA VAL A 41 -36.00 -1.83 -19.85
C VAL A 41 -35.39 -3.19 -19.48
N ALA A 42 -36.23 -4.15 -19.09
CA ALA A 42 -35.85 -5.55 -18.90
C ALA A 42 -36.05 -6.34 -20.22
N PRO A 43 -35.02 -7.01 -20.75
CA PRO A 43 -35.19 -8.07 -21.74
C PRO A 43 -35.16 -9.45 -21.06
N SER A 44 -36.14 -10.28 -21.42
CA SER A 44 -36.15 -11.71 -21.14
C SER A 44 -35.22 -12.42 -22.12
N THR A 45 -34.30 -13.25 -21.63
CA THR A 45 -33.51 -14.16 -22.47
C THR A 45 -33.24 -15.49 -21.79
N THR A 46 -33.57 -16.53 -22.56
CA THR A 46 -33.41 -17.96 -22.33
C THR A 46 -31.97 -18.39 -22.08
N THR A 47 -31.86 -19.40 -21.21
CA THR A 47 -30.72 -20.27 -20.90
C THR A 47 -29.72 -20.50 -22.04
N ALA A 48 -28.46 -20.16 -21.76
CA ALA A 48 -27.29 -20.92 -22.16
C ALA A 48 -26.31 -20.88 -20.99
N ALA A 49 -26.09 -22.02 -20.33
CA ALA A 49 -24.98 -22.18 -19.40
C ALA A 49 -23.69 -22.21 -20.23
N VAL A 50 -23.18 -21.02 -20.53
CA VAL A 50 -21.82 -20.84 -21.00
C VAL A 50 -20.96 -21.05 -19.76
N THR A 51 -20.32 -22.22 -19.69
CA THR A 51 -19.14 -22.38 -18.84
C THR A 51 -18.04 -21.54 -19.49
N THR A 52 -18.08 -20.23 -19.24
CA THR A 52 -16.93 -19.38 -19.42
C THR A 52 -15.95 -19.85 -18.35
N THR A 53 -15.05 -20.76 -18.70
CA THR A 53 -13.77 -20.83 -18.00
C THR A 53 -13.12 -19.48 -18.26
N THR A 54 -13.40 -18.52 -17.38
CA THR A 54 -12.61 -17.31 -17.24
C THR A 54 -11.24 -17.81 -16.84
N GLU A 55 -10.38 -17.97 -17.84
CA GLU A 55 -8.94 -18.10 -17.63
C GLU A 55 -8.56 -16.88 -16.79
N ALA A 56 -8.23 -17.13 -15.52
CA ALA A 56 -7.81 -16.09 -14.61
C ALA A 56 -6.62 -15.38 -15.29
N PRO A 57 -6.60 -14.04 -15.29
CA PRO A 57 -5.45 -13.32 -15.83
C PRO A 57 -4.17 -13.87 -15.18
N ASP A 58 -3.09 -13.93 -15.96
CA ASP A 58 -1.77 -14.28 -15.44
C ASP A 58 -1.37 -13.19 -14.44
N ASP A 59 -1.60 -13.46 -13.15
CA ASP A 59 -1.50 -12.49 -12.06
C ASP A 59 -0.05 -12.08 -11.76
N GLY A 60 0.90 -12.63 -12.52
CA GLY A 60 2.33 -12.43 -12.36
C GLY A 60 2.96 -13.33 -11.29
N PHE A 61 2.35 -14.47 -10.98
CA PHE A 61 2.82 -15.46 -9.99
C PHE A 61 3.28 -16.76 -10.67
N PRO A 62 4.22 -17.53 -10.10
CA PRO A 62 4.84 -17.34 -8.78
C PRO A 62 5.87 -16.19 -8.74
N ILE A 63 6.00 -15.54 -7.59
CA ILE A 63 7.05 -14.54 -7.32
C ILE A 63 7.91 -14.95 -6.13
N THR A 64 9.20 -14.64 -6.18
CA THR A 64 10.11 -14.78 -5.03
C THR A 64 10.39 -13.41 -4.44
N VAL A 65 10.10 -13.25 -3.15
CA VAL A 65 10.37 -12.03 -2.38
C VAL A 65 11.55 -12.28 -1.45
N ALA A 66 12.57 -11.43 -1.50
CA ALA A 66 13.66 -11.45 -0.52
C ALA A 66 13.23 -10.69 0.75
N ALA A 67 13.10 -11.40 1.87
CA ALA A 67 12.84 -10.80 3.18
C ALA A 67 14.11 -10.82 4.05
N ALA A 68 14.09 -10.05 5.15
CA ALA A 68 15.23 -9.93 6.05
C ALA A 68 15.63 -11.28 6.70
N ASN A 69 14.69 -12.21 6.85
CA ASN A 69 14.88 -13.54 7.41
C ASN A 69 15.01 -14.66 6.36
N GLY A 70 15.07 -14.31 5.06
CA GLY A 70 15.19 -15.28 3.97
C GLY A 70 14.25 -14.99 2.80
N SER A 71 14.37 -15.77 1.74
CA SER A 71 13.47 -15.67 0.58
C SER A 71 12.18 -16.44 0.82
N VAL A 72 11.07 -15.87 0.35
CA VAL A 72 9.73 -16.49 0.38
C VAL A 72 9.20 -16.56 -1.05
N VAL A 73 8.67 -17.72 -1.44
CA VAL A 73 7.94 -17.88 -2.70
C VAL A 73 6.47 -17.68 -2.42
N LEU A 74 5.83 -16.80 -3.19
CA LEU A 74 4.39 -16.67 -3.24
C LEU A 74 3.93 -17.36 -4.52
N ASP A 75 3.22 -18.48 -4.37
CA ASP A 75 2.74 -19.26 -5.52
C ASP A 75 1.54 -18.59 -6.21
N GLU A 76 0.77 -17.82 -5.45
CA GLU A 76 -0.46 -17.14 -5.89
C GLU A 76 -0.59 -15.78 -5.18
N ARG A 77 -1.51 -14.94 -5.68
CA ARG A 77 -1.82 -13.64 -5.07
C ARG A 77 -2.30 -13.81 -3.62
N PRO A 78 -1.67 -13.16 -2.62
CA PRO A 78 -2.17 -13.19 -1.26
C PRO A 78 -3.56 -12.56 -1.16
N ILE A 79 -4.46 -13.22 -0.42
CA ILE A 79 -5.84 -12.74 -0.20
C ILE A 79 -6.14 -12.40 1.27
N ARG A 80 -5.20 -12.70 2.18
CA ARG A 80 -5.30 -12.42 3.61
C ARG A 80 -3.94 -12.01 4.16
N ILE A 81 -3.92 -10.95 4.96
CA ILE A 81 -2.70 -10.34 5.50
C ILE A 81 -2.84 -10.25 7.03
N VAL A 82 -1.81 -10.71 7.73
CA VAL A 82 -1.61 -10.46 9.16
C VAL A 82 -0.41 -9.51 9.28
N SER A 83 -0.58 -8.39 9.99
CA SER A 83 0.48 -7.40 10.16
C SER A 83 0.94 -7.33 11.62
N ILE A 84 2.24 -7.55 11.84
CA ILE A 84 2.93 -7.46 13.14
C ILE A 84 3.81 -6.22 13.25
N SER A 85 3.49 -5.19 12.45
CA SER A 85 4.22 -3.93 12.39
C SER A 85 3.22 -2.78 12.36
N PRO A 86 3.25 -1.83 13.31
CA PRO A 86 2.42 -0.64 13.26
C PRO A 86 2.58 0.11 11.94
N THR A 87 3.83 0.40 11.52
CA THR A 87 4.11 1.06 10.24
C THR A 87 3.66 0.23 9.04
N GLY A 88 3.84 -1.10 9.08
CA GLY A 88 3.36 -1.99 8.03
C GLY A 88 1.84 -1.94 7.87
N THR A 89 1.11 -1.90 8.99
CA THR A 89 -0.34 -1.74 9.01
C THR A 89 -0.75 -0.42 8.34
N GLU A 90 -0.17 0.70 8.73
CA GLU A 90 -0.52 2.01 8.12
C GLU A 90 -0.27 2.01 6.61
N MET A 91 0.86 1.44 6.17
CA MET A 91 1.20 1.33 4.75
C MET A 91 0.20 0.47 3.98
N LEU A 92 -0.21 -0.67 4.53
CA LEU A 92 -1.20 -1.55 3.90
C LEU A 92 -2.53 -0.82 3.69
N PHE A 93 -2.99 -0.05 4.67
CA PHE A 93 -4.19 0.76 4.51
C PHE A 93 -3.99 1.92 3.53
N ALA A 94 -2.83 2.57 3.54
CA ALA A 94 -2.52 3.68 2.64
C ALA A 94 -2.47 3.25 1.15
N ILE A 95 -2.02 2.03 0.85
CA ILE A 95 -2.00 1.48 -0.52
C ILE A 95 -3.33 0.83 -0.93
N GLY A 96 -4.38 0.91 -0.10
CA GLY A 96 -5.69 0.32 -0.39
C GLY A 96 -5.77 -1.20 -0.18
N ALA A 97 -4.79 -1.81 0.47
CA ALA A 97 -4.81 -3.23 0.82
C ALA A 97 -5.50 -3.52 2.17
N GLY A 98 -6.08 -2.51 2.82
CA GLY A 98 -6.73 -2.62 4.13
C GLY A 98 -7.80 -3.71 4.21
N ASP A 99 -8.58 -3.92 3.15
CA ASP A 99 -9.64 -4.95 3.10
C ASP A 99 -9.10 -6.39 3.16
N GLN A 100 -7.81 -6.58 2.84
CA GLN A 100 -7.13 -7.89 2.94
C GLN A 100 -6.51 -8.12 4.32
N VAL A 101 -6.44 -7.09 5.18
CA VAL A 101 -5.88 -7.21 6.53
C VAL A 101 -6.90 -7.88 7.45
N VAL A 102 -6.61 -9.10 7.89
CA VAL A 102 -7.53 -9.89 8.73
C VAL A 102 -7.21 -9.81 10.23
N ALA A 103 -5.97 -9.46 10.58
CA ALA A 103 -5.54 -9.26 11.95
C ALA A 103 -4.31 -8.35 11.99
N VAL A 104 -4.20 -7.56 13.06
CA VAL A 104 -2.98 -6.83 13.40
C VAL A 104 -2.61 -7.06 14.85
N ASP A 105 -1.34 -6.84 15.19
CA ASP A 105 -0.87 -6.95 16.58
C ASP A 105 -1.53 -5.92 17.53
N SER A 106 -1.35 -6.13 18.83
CA SER A 106 -1.90 -5.26 19.89
C SER A 106 -1.35 -3.83 19.90
N PHE A 107 -0.32 -3.53 19.09
CA PHE A 107 0.33 -2.22 19.01
C PHE A 107 -0.05 -1.44 17.73
N SER A 108 -0.78 -2.06 16.82
CA SER A 108 -1.13 -1.51 15.49
C SER A 108 -2.53 -0.88 15.47
N TYR A 109 -2.76 0.12 16.32
CA TYR A 109 -4.07 0.75 16.53
C TYR A 109 -4.45 1.85 15.53
N TYR A 110 -3.71 1.99 14.42
CA TYR A 110 -4.01 2.94 13.35
C TYR A 110 -3.95 2.24 11.98
N PRO A 111 -4.88 2.55 11.05
CA PRO A 111 -6.04 3.44 11.21
C PRO A 111 -7.13 2.83 12.13
N PRO A 112 -8.16 3.60 12.55
CA PRO A 112 -9.17 3.12 13.51
C PRO A 112 -9.93 1.86 13.07
N GLN A 113 -10.00 1.60 11.77
CA GLN A 113 -10.61 0.39 11.20
C GLN A 113 -9.69 -0.84 11.18
N ALA A 114 -8.42 -0.73 11.60
CA ALA A 114 -7.52 -1.88 11.66
C ALA A 114 -8.06 -2.93 12.65
N PRO A 115 -8.07 -4.23 12.28
CA PRO A 115 -8.61 -5.29 13.13
C PRO A 115 -7.60 -5.68 14.22
N VAL A 116 -7.49 -4.84 15.26
CA VAL A 116 -6.57 -5.08 16.39
C VAL A 116 -6.96 -6.36 17.14
N THR A 117 -5.98 -7.23 17.33
CA THR A 117 -6.12 -8.50 18.06
C THR A 117 -5.21 -8.55 19.29
N ASP A 118 -5.27 -9.64 20.05
CA ASP A 118 -4.35 -9.93 21.15
C ASP A 118 -3.00 -10.53 20.71
N LEU A 119 -2.74 -10.58 19.39
CA LEU A 119 -1.47 -11.02 18.83
C LEU A 119 -0.31 -10.15 19.34
N SER A 120 0.73 -10.81 19.85
CA SER A 120 1.95 -10.14 20.30
C SER A 120 2.83 -9.79 19.11
N GLY A 121 3.20 -8.51 18.97
CA GLY A 121 4.20 -8.09 17.97
C GLY A 121 5.63 -8.57 18.26
N TRP A 122 5.89 -9.12 19.46
CA TRP A 122 7.21 -9.60 19.88
C TRP A 122 7.33 -11.12 19.86
N GLN A 123 6.22 -11.82 20.05
CA GLN A 123 6.11 -13.27 20.07
C GLN A 123 4.89 -13.68 19.22
N PRO A 124 4.98 -13.44 17.89
CA PRO A 124 3.87 -13.68 16.97
C PRO A 124 3.63 -15.16 16.69
#